data_AF-A0A0N4VT29-F1
#
_entry.id   AF-A0A0N4VT29-F1
#
_cell.length_a   1.000
_cell.length_b   1.000
_cell.length_c   1.000
_cell.angle_alpha   90.00
_cell.angle_beta   90.00
_cell.angle_gamma   90.00
#
_symmetry.space_group_name_H-M   'P 1'
#
loop_
_entity.id
_entity.type
_entity.pdbx_description
1 polymer ?
#
loop_
_entity_poly.entity_id
_entity_poly.type
_entity_poly.pdbx_seq_one_letter_code
_entity_poly.pdbx_strand_id
1 'polypeptide(L)'
;MTDVMRDMIAQLMGRQKEDEEGRELVPYNHPSVCRAFLIGCCPYELVPDSRLQGIISCRKTHEPAHKADYLKAQSERDHYYDVDAFDILENAIRVVDNEISRIKEKLDREAKEQTDSAEAVKTQRIGELSEQIGRAVAEMEELGNMGKVEESMKLSKTVEDLRARKAELEVPLQYVK
;
A
#
# COMPACT_ATOMS: atom_id res chain seq x y z
N MET A 1 -9.15 -38.26 -19.78
CA MET A 1 -9.34 -37.58 -18.48
C MET A 1 -8.48 -36.34 -18.50
N THR A 2 -9.08 -35.16 -18.42
CA THR A 2 -8.35 -33.89 -18.42
C THR A 2 -7.41 -33.82 -17.22
N ASP A 3 -6.28 -33.12 -17.35
CA ASP A 3 -5.29 -32.99 -16.27
C ASP A 3 -5.90 -32.41 -14.99
N VAL A 4 -6.95 -31.60 -15.12
CA VAL A 4 -7.75 -31.07 -13.99
C VAL A 4 -8.48 -32.19 -13.22
N MET A 5 -9.06 -33.17 -13.91
CA MET A 5 -9.69 -34.31 -13.24
C MET A 5 -8.66 -35.19 -12.55
N ARG A 6 -7.47 -35.33 -13.13
CA ARG A 6 -6.37 -36.07 -12.48
C ARG A 6 -5.90 -35.35 -11.21
N ASP A 7 -5.74 -34.04 -11.25
CA ASP A 7 -5.30 -33.24 -10.09
C ASP A 7 -6.37 -33.23 -8.98
N MET A 8 -7.66 -33.11 -9.33
CA MET A 8 -8.75 -33.17 -8.35
C MET A 8 -8.85 -34.54 -7.66
N ILE A 9 -8.70 -35.63 -8.43
CA ILE A 9 -8.67 -36.99 -7.87
C ILE A 9 -7.43 -37.18 -6.98
N ALA A 10 -6.27 -36.69 -7.40
CA ALA A 10 -5.04 -36.74 -6.61
C ALA A 10 -5.14 -35.90 -5.32
N GLN A 11 -5.87 -34.79 -5.32
CA GLN A 11 -6.09 -33.98 -4.12
C GLN A 11 -7.03 -34.67 -3.12
N LEU A 12 -8.02 -35.42 -3.60
CA LEU A 12 -8.97 -36.17 -2.79
C LEU A 12 -8.40 -37.48 -2.22
N MET A 13 -7.51 -38.13 -2.96
CA MET A 13 -6.88 -39.40 -2.56
C MET A 13 -5.57 -39.20 -1.78
N GLY A 14 -5.18 -37.94 -1.53
CA GLY A 14 -3.83 -37.56 -1.11
C GLY A 14 -2.88 -37.59 -2.32
N ARG A 15 -1.99 -36.59 -2.44
CA ARG A 15 -1.02 -36.53 -3.55
C ARG A 15 -0.08 -37.74 -3.43
N GLN A 16 -0.47 -38.88 -3.99
CA GLN A 16 0.38 -40.03 -4.17
C GLN A 16 1.43 -39.66 -5.23
N LYS A 17 2.50 -39.00 -4.79
CA LYS A 17 3.77 -39.10 -5.50
C LYS A 17 4.17 -40.57 -5.40
N GLU A 18 4.42 -41.20 -6.55
CA GLU A 18 4.79 -42.61 -6.68
C GLU A 18 6.06 -42.98 -5.86
N ASP A 19 6.77 -41.98 -5.31
CA ASP A 19 7.95 -42.14 -4.44
C ASP A 19 7.65 -42.22 -2.92
N GLU A 20 6.38 -42.11 -2.47
CA GLU A 20 6.02 -42.04 -1.04
C GLU A 20 5.03 -43.14 -0.59
N GLU A 21 5.12 -44.35 -1.15
CA GLU A 21 4.47 -45.54 -0.58
C GLU A 21 5.12 -45.90 0.78
N GLY A 22 4.69 -45.22 1.85
CA GLY A 22 5.13 -45.55 3.21
C GLY A 22 5.32 -44.38 4.16
N ARG A 23 5.00 -43.14 3.80
CA ARG A 23 4.89 -42.07 4.80
C ARG A 23 3.63 -42.29 5.63
N GLU A 24 3.80 -42.73 6.87
CA GLU A 24 2.76 -42.61 7.88
C GLU A 24 2.41 -41.11 8.00
N LEU A 25 1.26 -40.74 7.44
CA LEU A 25 0.70 -39.41 7.63
C LEU A 25 0.56 -39.18 9.12
N VAL A 26 1.17 -38.10 9.60
CA VAL A 26 1.17 -37.76 11.02
C VAL A 26 -0.30 -37.58 11.44
N PRO A 27 -0.72 -38.05 12.63
CA PRO A 27 -2.11 -37.90 13.04
C PRO A 27 -2.56 -36.44 13.02
N TYR A 28 -3.84 -36.20 12.71
CA TYR A 28 -4.42 -34.84 12.63
C TYR A 28 -4.24 -34.01 13.92
N ASN A 29 -4.05 -34.68 15.07
CA ASN A 29 -3.81 -34.07 16.38
C ASN A 29 -2.40 -33.47 16.54
N HIS A 30 -1.48 -33.74 15.60
CA HIS A 30 -0.09 -33.33 15.74
C HIS A 30 0.07 -31.80 15.60
N PRO A 31 0.96 -31.15 16.38
CA PRO A 31 1.13 -29.69 16.37
C PRO A 31 1.60 -29.11 15.02
N SER A 32 2.15 -29.93 14.12
CA SER A 32 2.52 -29.52 12.75
C SER A 32 1.33 -29.34 11.82
N VAL A 33 0.15 -29.86 12.18
CA VAL A 33 -1.08 -29.74 11.38
C VAL A 33 -1.80 -28.45 11.76
N CYS A 34 -2.32 -27.74 10.77
CA CYS A 34 -3.02 -26.49 11.00
C CYS A 34 -4.44 -26.73 11.51
N ARG A 35 -4.69 -26.48 12.80
CA ARG A 35 -6.02 -26.60 13.39
C ARG A 35 -7.05 -25.66 12.74
N ALA A 36 -6.65 -24.44 12.38
CA ALA A 36 -7.50 -23.51 11.65
C ALA A 36 -7.89 -24.06 10.25
N PHE A 37 -7.01 -24.81 9.58
CA PHE A 37 -7.33 -25.46 8.31
C PHE A 37 -8.30 -26.64 8.48
N LEU A 38 -8.15 -27.43 9.56
CA LEU A 38 -9.08 -28.52 9.88
C LEU A 38 -10.52 -28.02 10.01
N ILE A 39 -10.71 -26.85 10.64
CA ILE A 39 -12.02 -26.17 10.75
C ILE A 39 -12.42 -25.44 9.45
N GLY A 40 -11.46 -25.14 8.57
CA GLY A 40 -11.70 -24.40 7.32
C GLY A 40 -11.62 -22.88 7.47
N CYS A 41 -11.05 -22.38 8.57
CA CYS A 41 -10.87 -20.96 8.85
C CYS A 41 -9.41 -20.49 8.66
N CYS A 42 -8.55 -21.27 7.98
CA CYS A 42 -7.17 -20.86 7.82
C CYS A 42 -7.08 -19.59 6.94
N PRO A 43 -6.49 -18.48 7.45
CA PRO A 43 -6.40 -17.23 6.71
C PRO A 43 -5.72 -17.35 5.34
N TYR A 44 -4.75 -18.25 5.21
CA TYR A 44 -4.03 -18.48 3.95
C TYR A 44 -4.93 -19.08 2.86
N GLU A 45 -5.82 -20.00 3.20
CA GLU A 45 -6.75 -20.60 2.25
C GLU A 45 -8.00 -19.75 1.99
N LEU A 46 -8.39 -18.91 2.93
CA LEU A 46 -9.57 -18.06 2.79
C LEU A 46 -9.38 -16.94 1.77
N VAL A 47 -8.13 -16.52 1.52
CA VAL A 47 -7.84 -15.40 0.63
C VAL A 47 -6.90 -15.80 -0.51
N PRO A 48 -7.27 -16.81 -1.32
CA PRO A 48 -6.48 -17.20 -2.48
C PRO A 48 -6.42 -16.02 -3.46
N ASP A 49 -5.26 -15.83 -4.09
CA ASP A 49 -5.02 -14.80 -5.11
C ASP A 49 -5.07 -13.34 -4.63
N SER A 50 -5.07 -13.10 -3.32
CA SER A 50 -4.94 -11.75 -2.78
C SER A 50 -3.50 -11.33 -2.54
N ARG A 51 -3.25 -10.01 -2.57
CA ARG A 51 -1.96 -9.43 -2.13
C ARG A 51 -1.64 -9.75 -0.66
N LEU A 52 -2.63 -10.23 0.11
CA LEU A 52 -2.48 -10.64 1.50
C LEU A 52 -1.88 -12.04 1.65
N GLN A 53 -1.86 -12.86 0.59
CA GLN A 53 -1.34 -14.23 0.64
C GLN A 53 0.14 -14.30 1.02
N GLY A 54 0.96 -13.33 0.57
CA GLY A 54 2.37 -13.23 0.95
C GLY A 54 2.61 -12.76 2.39
N ILE A 55 1.62 -12.10 2.99
CA ILE A 55 1.70 -11.55 4.35
C ILE A 55 1.21 -12.59 5.37
N ILE A 56 0.17 -13.33 5.02
CA ILE A 56 -0.48 -14.32 5.88
C ILE A 56 -0.09 -15.74 5.43
N SER A 57 1.21 -16.05 5.52
CA SER A 57 1.69 -17.41 5.22
C SER A 57 1.45 -18.35 6.40
N CYS A 58 0.82 -19.51 6.15
CA CYS A 58 0.73 -20.55 7.17
C CYS A 58 1.97 -21.46 7.13
N ARG A 59 2.61 -21.70 8.28
CA ARG A 59 3.77 -22.60 8.42
C ARG A 59 3.39 -24.06 8.71
N LYS A 60 2.10 -24.32 8.88
CA LYS A 60 1.55 -25.63 9.27
C LYS A 60 1.05 -26.38 8.04
N THR A 61 0.93 -27.70 8.16
CA THR A 61 0.56 -28.61 7.06
C THR A 61 -0.95 -28.51 6.79
N HIS A 62 -1.31 -28.29 5.52
CA HIS A 62 -2.69 -28.22 5.01
C HIS A 62 -2.99 -29.38 4.08
N GLU A 63 -3.22 -30.57 4.65
CA GLU A 63 -3.51 -31.77 3.88
C GLU A 63 -5.00 -32.15 4.00
N PRO A 64 -5.74 -32.28 2.89
CA PRO A 64 -7.17 -32.61 2.92
C PRO A 64 -7.49 -33.93 3.65
N ALA A 65 -6.55 -34.88 3.66
CA ALA A 65 -6.68 -36.14 4.40
C ALA A 65 -6.90 -35.89 5.91
N HIS A 66 -6.10 -35.00 6.52
CA HIS A 66 -6.27 -34.65 7.94
C HIS A 66 -7.61 -33.98 8.23
N LYS A 67 -8.14 -33.20 7.28
CA LYS A 67 -9.46 -32.57 7.41
C LYS A 67 -10.57 -33.62 7.42
N ALA A 68 -10.49 -34.63 6.55
CA ALA A 68 -11.44 -35.74 6.53
C ALA A 68 -11.42 -36.54 7.85
N ASP A 69 -10.23 -36.82 8.39
CA ASP A 69 -10.08 -37.52 9.67
C ASP A 69 -10.58 -36.70 10.85
N TYR A 70 -10.31 -35.39 10.85
CA TYR A 70 -10.82 -34.47 11.86
C TYR A 70 -12.35 -34.40 11.85
N LEU A 71 -12.98 -34.28 10.67
CA LEU A 71 -14.44 -34.21 10.58
C LEU A 71 -15.13 -35.49 11.09
N LYS A 72 -14.52 -36.66 10.87
CA LYS A 72 -14.98 -37.92 11.49
C LYS A 72 -14.85 -37.84 13.00
N ALA A 73 -13.68 -37.47 13.51
CA ALA A 73 -13.44 -37.37 14.95
C ALA A 73 -14.31 -36.30 15.64
N GLN A 74 -14.67 -35.22 14.93
CA GLN A 74 -15.53 -34.15 15.43
C GLN A 74 -16.99 -34.59 15.57
N SER A 75 -17.44 -35.55 14.75
CA SER A 75 -18.76 -36.16 14.90
C SER A 75 -18.90 -36.98 16.19
N GLU A 76 -17.78 -37.49 16.72
CA GLU A 76 -17.75 -38.31 17.94
C GLU A 76 -17.58 -37.46 19.21
N ARG A 77 -16.73 -36.42 19.16
CA ARG A 77 -16.49 -35.51 20.29
C ARG A 77 -16.04 -34.14 19.83
N ASP A 78 -16.28 -33.12 20.66
CA ASP A 78 -15.71 -31.80 20.44
C ASP A 78 -14.23 -31.76 20.85
N HIS A 79 -13.39 -31.19 20.00
CA HIS A 79 -11.94 -31.07 20.22
C HIS A 79 -11.50 -29.63 20.52
N TYR A 80 -12.42 -28.66 20.57
CA TYR A 80 -12.15 -27.25 20.95
C TYR A 80 -11.03 -26.56 20.14
N TYR A 81 -10.91 -26.92 18.86
CA TYR A 81 -9.92 -26.32 17.96
C TYR A 81 -10.33 -24.92 17.48
N ASP A 82 -11.55 -24.50 17.78
CA ASP A 82 -12.11 -23.17 17.53
C ASP A 82 -11.37 -22.08 18.30
N VAL A 83 -10.95 -22.36 19.55
CA VAL A 83 -10.12 -21.44 20.35
C VAL A 83 -8.77 -21.21 19.68
N ASP A 84 -8.09 -22.28 19.28
CA ASP A 84 -6.81 -22.17 18.57
C ASP A 84 -6.97 -21.46 17.20
N ALA A 85 -8.11 -21.67 16.52
CA ALA A 85 -8.40 -21.00 15.27
C ALA A 85 -8.63 -19.49 15.48
N PHE A 86 -9.30 -19.11 16.58
CA PHE A 86 -9.51 -17.71 16.94
C PHE A 86 -8.19 -16.98 17.17
N ASP A 87 -7.25 -17.57 17.92
CA ASP A 87 -5.93 -16.98 18.15
C ASP A 87 -5.14 -16.80 16.85
N ILE A 88 -5.24 -17.76 15.92
CA ILE A 88 -4.60 -17.68 14.60
C ILE A 88 -5.23 -16.52 13.79
N LEU A 89 -6.55 -16.38 13.82
CA LEU A 89 -7.28 -15.32 13.13
C LEU A 89 -6.96 -13.94 13.70
N GLU A 90 -6.95 -13.78 15.02
CA GLU A 90 -6.62 -12.51 15.67
C GLU A 90 -5.19 -12.06 15.30
N ASN A 91 -4.24 -12.99 15.34
CA ASN A 91 -2.87 -12.70 14.93
C ASN A 91 -2.78 -12.31 13.45
N ALA A 92 -3.53 -12.99 12.57
CA ALA A 92 -3.57 -12.64 11.16
C ALA A 92 -4.13 -11.23 10.94
N ILE A 93 -5.21 -10.86 11.62
CA ILE A 93 -5.80 -9.51 11.57
C ILE A 93 -4.77 -8.46 12.00
N ARG A 94 -4.08 -8.68 13.13
CA ARG A 94 -3.04 -7.75 13.62
C ARG A 94 -1.90 -7.56 12.61
N VAL A 95 -1.46 -8.62 11.94
CA VAL A 95 -0.41 -8.52 10.92
C VAL A 95 -0.89 -7.68 9.74
N VAL A 96 -2.13 -7.89 9.29
CA VAL A 96 -2.73 -7.10 8.20
C VAL A 96 -2.89 -5.63 8.59
N ASP A 97 -3.37 -5.34 9.80
CA ASP A 97 -3.53 -3.97 10.29
C ASP A 97 -2.21 -3.21 10.37
N ASN A 98 -1.14 -3.90 10.79
CA ASN A 98 0.21 -3.34 10.81
C ASN A 98 0.70 -3.02 9.39
N GLU A 99 0.44 -3.89 8.43
CA GLU A 99 0.85 -3.67 7.05
C GLU A 99 0.05 -2.54 6.39
N ILE A 100 -1.26 -2.47 6.64
CA ILE A 100 -2.11 -1.33 6.23
C ILE A 100 -1.56 -0.03 6.80
N SER A 101 -1.17 -0.02 8.08
CA SER A 101 -0.62 1.17 8.74
C SER A 101 0.71 1.61 8.11
N ARG A 102 1.59 0.66 7.78
CA ARG A 102 2.86 0.95 7.08
C ARG A 102 2.64 1.52 5.68
N ILE A 103 1.70 0.95 4.92
CA ILE A 103 1.39 1.44 3.58
C ILE A 103 0.81 2.85 3.66
N LYS A 104 -0.08 3.12 4.61
CA LYS A 104 -0.61 4.47 4.85
C LYS A 104 0.51 5.46 5.18
N GLU A 105 1.39 5.12 6.12
CA GLU A 105 2.52 5.98 6.49
C GLU A 105 3.44 6.25 5.29
N LYS A 106 3.70 5.24 4.46
CA LYS A 106 4.48 5.39 3.23
C LYS A 106 3.82 6.35 2.25
N LEU A 107 2.51 6.19 2.01
CA LEU A 107 1.75 7.09 1.14
C LEU A 107 1.73 8.53 1.67
N ASP A 108 1.58 8.71 2.98
CA ASP A 108 1.61 10.04 3.61
C ASP A 108 3.00 10.70 3.47
N ARG A 109 4.08 9.93 3.57
CA ARG A 109 5.45 10.43 3.35
C ARG A 109 5.66 10.82 1.89
N GLU A 110 5.28 9.97 0.95
CA GLU A 110 5.38 10.25 -0.49
C GLU A 110 4.54 11.49 -0.87
N ALA A 111 3.35 11.64 -0.30
CA ALA A 111 2.51 12.82 -0.51
C ALA A 111 3.18 14.09 0.03
N LYS A 112 3.77 14.04 1.22
CA LYS A 112 4.50 15.18 1.81
C LYS A 112 5.73 15.56 0.99
N GLU A 113 6.53 14.59 0.55
CA GLU A 113 7.69 14.85 -0.29
C GLU A 113 7.31 15.49 -1.63
N GLN A 114 6.18 15.08 -2.22
CA GLN A 114 5.65 15.69 -3.44
C GLN A 114 5.17 17.12 -3.19
N THR A 115 4.46 17.39 -2.09
CA THR A 115 4.03 18.75 -1.74
C THR A 115 5.22 19.66 -1.45
N ASP A 116 6.20 19.19 -0.69
CA ASP A 116 7.39 19.95 -0.33
C ASP A 116 8.22 20.29 -1.58
N SER A 117 8.36 19.35 -2.52
CA SER A 117 9.03 19.60 -3.81
C SER A 117 8.28 20.63 -4.65
N ALA A 118 6.94 20.53 -4.73
CA ALA A 118 6.12 21.48 -5.47
C ALA A 118 6.17 22.89 -4.84
N GLU A 119 6.16 22.98 -3.51
CA GLU A 119 6.31 24.23 -2.77
C GLU A 119 7.70 24.84 -2.94
N ALA A 120 8.76 24.03 -2.93
CA ALA A 120 10.12 24.51 -3.19
C ALA A 120 10.26 25.12 -4.59
N VAL A 121 9.71 24.47 -5.63
CA VAL A 121 9.72 25.00 -7.00
C VAL A 121 8.92 26.30 -7.10
N LYS A 122 7.76 26.39 -6.44
CA LYS A 122 6.98 27.64 -6.40
C LYS A 122 7.73 28.77 -5.70
N THR A 123 8.34 28.48 -4.56
CA THR A 123 9.11 29.46 -3.77
C THR A 123 10.31 29.98 -4.57
N GLN A 124 11.00 29.09 -5.29
CA GLN A 124 12.08 29.49 -6.21
C GLN A 124 11.57 30.45 -7.30
N ARG A 125 10.45 30.13 -7.97
CA ARG A 125 9.85 30.99 -9.00
C ARG A 125 9.43 32.35 -8.45
N ILE A 126 8.86 32.39 -7.25
CA ILE A 126 8.50 33.64 -6.56
C ILE A 126 9.77 34.46 -6.26
N GLY A 127 10.86 33.80 -5.85
CA GLY A 127 12.17 34.43 -5.64
C GLY A 127 12.73 35.05 -6.93
N GLU A 128 12.74 34.30 -8.03
CA GLU A 128 13.22 34.77 -9.35
C GLU A 128 12.40 35.96 -9.86
N LEU A 129 11.06 35.91 -9.76
CA LEU A 129 10.19 37.03 -10.12
C LEU A 129 10.44 38.25 -9.22
N SER A 130 10.66 38.04 -7.92
CA SER A 130 10.96 39.13 -6.98
C SER A 130 12.27 39.83 -7.32
N GLU A 131 13.29 39.07 -7.73
CA GLU A 131 14.58 39.63 -8.17
C GLU A 131 14.44 40.40 -9.49
N GLN A 132 13.67 39.89 -10.46
CA GLN A 132 13.37 40.59 -11.71
C GLN A 132 12.60 41.89 -11.47
N ILE A 133 11.61 41.88 -10.58
CA ILE A 133 10.88 43.10 -10.17
C ILE A 133 11.85 44.09 -9.53
N GLY A 134 12.74 43.64 -8.64
CA GLY A 134 13.74 44.50 -8.01
C GLY A 134 14.66 45.19 -9.03
N ARG A 135 15.17 44.45 -10.02
CA ARG A 135 15.99 45.00 -11.11
C ARG A 135 15.23 46.02 -11.96
N ALA A 136 14.01 45.68 -12.37
CA ALA A 136 13.19 46.54 -13.21
C ALA A 136 12.75 47.82 -12.49
N VAL A 137 12.49 47.77 -11.18
CA VAL A 137 12.18 48.96 -10.38
C VAL A 137 13.40 49.89 -10.29
N ALA A 138 14.60 49.36 -10.05
CA ALA A 138 15.83 50.16 -10.01
C ALA A 138 16.11 50.85 -11.35
N GLU A 139 15.92 50.15 -12.48
CA GLU A 139 16.07 50.73 -13.81
C GLU A 139 14.99 51.79 -14.12
N MET A 140 13.76 51.58 -13.65
CA MET A 140 12.68 52.56 -13.75
C MET A 140 12.99 53.86 -13.00
N GLU A 141 13.59 53.75 -11.80
CA GLU A 141 14.02 54.90 -10.99
C GLU A 141 15.14 55.69 -11.68
N GLU A 142 16.13 55.01 -12.24
CA GLU A 142 17.24 55.65 -12.98
C GLU A 142 16.74 56.40 -14.23
N LEU A 143 15.88 55.77 -15.04
CA LEU A 143 15.28 56.42 -16.22
C LEU A 143 14.39 57.61 -15.83
N GLY A 144 13.76 57.55 -14.65
CA GLY A 144 13.01 58.65 -14.04
C GLY A 144 13.93 59.83 -13.72
N ASN A 145 15.08 59.57 -13.09
CA ASN A 145 16.10 60.59 -12.76
C ASN A 145 16.70 61.23 -14.01
N MET A 146 16.87 60.48 -15.10
CA MET A 146 17.35 60.98 -16.39
C MET A 146 16.29 61.77 -17.18
N GLY A 147 15.05 61.88 -16.68
CA GLY A 147 13.96 62.62 -17.33
C GLY A 147 13.33 61.91 -18.53
N LYS A 148 13.61 60.61 -18.73
CA LYS A 148 13.05 59.80 -19.82
C LYS A 148 11.69 59.22 -19.44
N VAL A 149 10.70 60.10 -19.34
CA VAL A 149 9.35 59.77 -18.82
C VAL A 149 8.64 58.69 -19.63
N GLU A 150 8.77 58.68 -20.97
CA GLU A 150 8.13 57.65 -21.81
C GLU A 150 8.71 56.25 -21.63
N GLU A 151 10.03 56.12 -21.48
CA GLU A 151 10.70 54.82 -21.27
C GLU A 151 10.38 54.29 -19.87
N SER A 152 10.38 55.17 -18.86
CA SER A 152 9.97 54.84 -17.49
C SER A 152 8.51 54.37 -17.40
N MET A 153 7.58 55.02 -18.11
CA MET A 153 6.18 54.58 -18.15
C MET A 153 5.99 53.20 -18.79
N LYS A 154 6.79 52.84 -19.80
CA LYS A 154 6.75 51.50 -20.40
C LYS A 154 7.27 50.45 -19.41
N LEU A 155 8.36 50.74 -18.72
CA LEU A 155 8.92 49.85 -17.69
C LEU A 155 7.95 49.66 -16.51
N SER A 156 7.26 50.73 -16.09
CA SER A 156 6.26 50.68 -15.02
C SER A 156 5.14 49.68 -15.29
N LYS A 157 4.61 49.65 -16.52
CA LYS A 157 3.61 48.64 -16.94
C LYS A 157 4.16 47.22 -16.86
N THR A 158 5.40 47.01 -17.30
CA THR A 158 6.02 45.68 -17.21
C THR A 158 6.24 45.22 -15.77
N VAL A 159 6.53 46.14 -14.85
CA VAL A 159 6.64 45.86 -13.41
C VAL A 159 5.28 45.49 -12.82
N GLU A 160 4.21 46.19 -13.22
CA GLU A 160 2.84 45.85 -12.81
C GLU A 160 2.43 44.45 -13.30
N ASP A 161 2.74 44.09 -14.55
CA ASP A 161 2.48 42.76 -15.10
C ASP A 161 3.27 41.66 -14.35
N LEU A 162 4.53 41.92 -14.00
CA LEU A 162 5.35 41.00 -13.21
C LEU A 162 4.84 40.85 -11.77
N ARG A 163 4.35 41.94 -11.16
CA ARG A 163 3.71 41.93 -9.84
C ARG A 163 2.39 41.15 -9.86
N ALA A 164 1.60 41.28 -10.91
CA ALA A 164 0.37 40.51 -11.10
C ALA A 164 0.67 39.01 -11.18
N ARG A 165 1.66 38.62 -12.00
CA ARG A 165 2.12 37.22 -12.11
C ARG A 165 2.67 36.66 -10.80
N LYS A 166 3.39 37.48 -10.03
CA LYS A 166 3.87 37.10 -8.69
C LYS A 166 2.69 36.85 -7.74
N ALA A 167 1.71 37.75 -7.73
CA ALA A 167 0.52 37.62 -6.88
C ALA A 167 -0.27 36.35 -7.23
N GLU A 168 -0.43 36.00 -8.52
CA GLU A 168 -1.06 34.75 -8.96
C GLU A 168 -0.37 33.49 -8.43
N LEU A 169 0.97 33.50 -8.33
CA LEU A 169 1.77 32.38 -7.83
C LEU A 169 1.81 32.32 -6.28
N GLU A 170 1.67 33.45 -5.61
CA GLU A 170 1.59 33.55 -4.15
C GLU A 170 0.22 33.16 -3.60
N VAL A 171 -0.84 33.21 -4.41
CA VAL A 171 -2.14 32.64 -4.03
C VAL A 171 -1.95 31.12 -3.84
N PRO A 172 -2.16 30.60 -2.61
CA PRO A 172 -2.06 29.18 -2.38
C PRO A 172 -3.06 28.46 -3.29
N LEU A 173 -2.70 27.27 -3.79
CA LEU A 173 -3.64 26.36 -4.44
C LEU A 173 -4.65 25.88 -3.38
N GLN A 174 -5.56 26.75 -3.00
CA GLN A 174 -6.64 26.42 -2.09
C GLN A 174 -7.78 25.85 -2.93
N TYR A 175 -8.01 24.54 -2.71
CA TYR A 175 -9.17 23.76 -3.09
C TYR A 175 -9.30 23.36 -4.57
N VAL A 176 -8.64 22.24 -4.91
CA VAL A 176 -9.38 21.17 -5.58
C VAL A 176 -9.67 20.13 -4.50
N LYS A 177 -10.87 20.23 -3.93
CA LYS A 177 -11.44 19.28 -2.97
C LYS A 177 -11.94 18.05 -3.73
#